data_AF-A0A3T0D3N8-F1
#
_entry.id   AF-A0A3T0D3N8-F1
#
_cell.length_a   1.000
_cell.length_b   1.000
_cell.length_c   1.000
_cell.angle_alpha   90.00
_cell.angle_beta   90.00
_cell.angle_gamma   90.00
#
_symmetry.space_group_name_H-M   'P 1'
#
loop_
_entity.id
_entity.type
_entity.pdbx_description
1 polymer ?
#
loop_
_entity_poly.entity_id
_entity_poly.type
_entity_poly.pdbx_seq_one_letter_code
_entity_poly.pdbx_strand_id
1 'polypeptide(L)'
;MVEKIKQKTQKFENADNLIVGEEVIKWCKEYSLIAEGYVALEETMITYLCRVLGVDENDSDVRKLVSAAATKKSKQKNEQIETKNIYEAETKENEKIHEMAKSIPIEIAGFIERIKAKRNSVMHFGFTKDRIGSGKIIKEFEELVEEALKLLSQTKNQV
;
A
#
# COMPACT_ATOMS: atom_id res chain seq x y z
N MET A 1 18.15 -20.78 -16.62
CA MET A 1 17.82 -19.62 -15.76
C MET A 1 16.45 -19.06 -16.14
N VAL A 2 16.23 -18.64 -17.39
CA VAL A 2 14.94 -18.16 -17.90
C VAL A 2 13.80 -19.17 -17.72
N GLU A 3 14.06 -20.46 -17.92
CA GLU A 3 13.04 -21.50 -17.79
C GLU A 3 12.49 -21.64 -16.35
N LYS A 4 13.34 -21.46 -15.34
CA LYS A 4 12.91 -21.46 -13.93
C LYS A 4 12.09 -20.22 -13.59
N ILE A 5 12.38 -19.09 -14.23
CA ILE A 5 11.59 -17.86 -14.10
C ILE A 5 10.21 -18.09 -14.72
N LYS A 6 10.13 -18.63 -15.94
CA LYS A 6 8.86 -18.93 -16.62
C LYS A 6 7.95 -19.84 -15.80
N GLN A 7 8.50 -20.91 -15.22
CA GLN A 7 7.75 -21.83 -14.36
C GLN A 7 7.20 -21.14 -13.11
N LYS A 8 7.97 -20.23 -12.49
CA LYS A 8 7.50 -19.46 -11.33
C LYS A 8 6.48 -18.40 -11.71
N THR A 9 6.60 -17.80 -12.90
CA THR A 9 5.67 -16.76 -13.37
C THR A 9 4.35 -17.31 -13.89
N GLN A 10 4.23 -18.62 -14.10
CA GLN A 10 3.00 -19.25 -14.57
C GLN A 10 1.80 -19.00 -13.64
N LYS A 11 2.05 -18.81 -12.34
CA LYS A 11 1.01 -18.45 -11.36
C LYS A 11 0.34 -17.09 -11.59
N PHE A 12 0.94 -16.25 -12.44
CA PHE A 12 0.39 -14.95 -12.79
C PHE A 12 -0.57 -15.00 -13.99
N GLU A 13 -0.64 -16.11 -14.74
CA GLU A 13 -1.52 -16.24 -15.90
C GLU A 13 -3.00 -16.25 -15.48
N ASN A 14 -3.78 -15.30 -16.00
CA ASN A 14 -5.21 -15.11 -15.71
C ASN A 14 -5.54 -14.96 -14.22
N ALA A 15 -4.54 -14.58 -13.41
CA ALA A 15 -4.73 -14.37 -12.00
C ALA A 15 -5.36 -13.00 -11.74
N ASP A 16 -6.22 -12.97 -10.73
CA ASP A 16 -6.80 -11.76 -10.17
C ASP A 16 -5.71 -10.78 -9.70
N ASN A 17 -5.93 -9.46 -9.83
CA ASN A 17 -4.94 -8.42 -9.52
C ASN A 17 -4.35 -8.55 -8.10
N LEU A 18 -5.15 -8.94 -7.09
CA LEU A 18 -4.64 -9.15 -5.73
C LEU A 18 -3.82 -10.43 -5.61
N ILE A 19 -4.18 -11.49 -6.33
CA ILE A 19 -3.38 -12.73 -6.36
C ILE A 19 -2.02 -12.45 -7.01
N VAL A 20 -2.00 -11.68 -8.11
CA VAL A 20 -0.76 -11.24 -8.74
C VAL A 20 0.07 -10.43 -7.76
N GLY A 21 -0.52 -9.43 -7.09
CA GLY A 21 0.16 -8.62 -6.07
C GLY A 21 0.76 -9.46 -4.95
N GLU A 22 0.00 -10.40 -4.37
CA GLU A 22 0.46 -11.32 -3.34
C GLU A 22 1.66 -12.15 -3.78
N GLU A 23 1.59 -12.76 -4.97
CA GLU A 23 2.68 -13.61 -5.47
C GLU A 23 3.93 -12.77 -5.83
N VAL A 24 3.77 -11.54 -6.32
CA VAL A 24 4.89 -10.61 -6.54
C VAL A 24 5.55 -10.23 -5.21
N ILE A 25 4.77 -9.91 -4.18
CA ILE A 25 5.30 -9.59 -2.85
C ILE A 25 6.10 -10.77 -2.29
N LYS A 26 5.56 -12.00 -2.38
CA LYS A 26 6.26 -13.23 -1.95
C LYS A 26 7.56 -13.44 -2.73
N TRP A 27 7.55 -13.18 -4.04
CA TRP A 27 8.75 -13.25 -4.88
C TRP A 27 9.80 -12.23 -4.40
N CYS A 28 9.41 -10.97 -4.20
CA CYS A 28 10.31 -9.93 -3.71
C CYS A 28 10.93 -10.28 -2.36
N LYS A 29 10.16 -10.92 -1.45
CA LYS A 29 10.69 -11.47 -0.19
C LYS A 29 11.68 -12.60 -0.43
N GLU A 30 11.33 -13.60 -1.24
CA GLU A 30 12.19 -14.77 -1.51
C GLU A 30 13.57 -14.36 -2.08
N TYR A 31 13.59 -13.36 -2.95
CA TYR A 31 14.80 -12.94 -3.66
C TYR A 31 15.40 -11.62 -3.15
N SER A 32 14.93 -11.11 -2.01
CA SER A 32 15.40 -9.84 -1.41
C SER A 32 15.39 -8.64 -2.38
N LEU A 33 14.37 -8.57 -3.25
CA LEU A 33 14.11 -7.44 -4.15
C LEU A 33 13.37 -6.35 -3.37
N ILE A 34 14.08 -5.69 -2.44
CA ILE A 34 13.45 -4.88 -1.40
C ILE A 34 12.74 -3.64 -1.96
N ALA A 35 13.38 -2.91 -2.89
CA ALA A 35 12.80 -1.68 -3.45
C ALA A 35 11.50 -2.00 -4.22
N GLU A 36 11.56 -3.01 -5.08
CA GLU A 36 10.42 -3.52 -5.84
C GLU A 36 9.34 -4.10 -4.91
N GLY A 37 9.75 -4.76 -3.83
CA GLY A 37 8.84 -5.31 -2.83
C GLY A 37 8.03 -4.24 -2.12
N TYR A 38 8.63 -3.11 -1.76
CA TYR A 38 7.90 -1.97 -1.19
C TYR A 38 6.91 -1.35 -2.17
N VAL A 39 7.27 -1.25 -3.46
CA VAL A 39 6.36 -0.79 -4.51
C VAL A 39 5.18 -1.77 -4.65
N ALA A 40 5.47 -3.06 -4.75
CA ALA A 40 4.45 -4.10 -4.86
C ALA A 40 3.51 -4.13 -3.65
N LEU A 41 4.04 -3.94 -2.43
CA LEU A 41 3.24 -3.81 -1.21
C LEU A 41 2.25 -2.64 -1.30
N GLU A 42 2.72 -1.45 -1.65
CA GLU A 42 1.85 -0.28 -1.74
C GLU A 42 0.77 -0.46 -2.82
N GLU A 43 1.17 -0.87 -4.03
CA GLU A 43 0.23 -1.06 -5.14
C GLU A 43 -0.82 -2.12 -4.80
N THR A 44 -0.42 -3.23 -4.17
CA THR A 44 -1.33 -4.31 -3.77
C THR A 44 -2.29 -3.84 -2.68
N MET A 45 -1.81 -3.10 -1.67
CA MET A 45 -2.66 -2.62 -0.58
C MET A 45 -3.63 -1.51 -1.05
N ILE A 46 -3.25 -0.68 -2.03
CA ILE A 46 -4.17 0.28 -2.66
C ILE A 46 -5.22 -0.46 -3.49
N THR A 47 -4.84 -1.45 -4.29
CA THR A 47 -5.80 -2.31 -5.02
C THR A 47 -6.77 -2.97 -4.05
N TYR A 48 -6.27 -3.51 -2.94
CA TYR A 48 -7.09 -4.12 -1.90
C TYR A 48 -8.10 -3.12 -1.34
N LEU A 49 -7.65 -1.90 -1.06
CA LEU A 49 -8.52 -0.85 -0.56
C LEU A 49 -9.59 -0.42 -1.58
N CYS A 50 -9.26 -0.41 -2.88
CA CYS A 50 -10.25 -0.17 -3.93
C CYS A 50 -11.40 -1.19 -3.87
N ARG A 51 -11.09 -2.48 -3.66
CA ARG A 51 -12.12 -3.53 -3.50
C ARG A 51 -12.96 -3.35 -2.25
N VAL A 52 -12.32 -3.04 -1.12
CA VAL A 52 -13.04 -2.77 0.14
C VAL A 52 -14.02 -1.61 -0.02
N LEU A 53 -13.67 -0.60 -0.82
CA LEU A 53 -14.52 0.56 -1.11
C LEU A 53 -15.51 0.32 -2.27
N GLY A 54 -15.42 -0.81 -2.98
CA GLY A 54 -16.27 -1.10 -4.14
C GLY A 54 -16.05 -0.17 -5.34
N VAL A 55 -14.83 0.38 -5.50
CA VAL A 55 -14.47 1.27 -6.61
C VAL A 55 -13.56 0.57 -7.62
N ASP A 56 -13.48 1.11 -8.84
CA ASP A 56 -12.66 0.52 -9.90
C ASP A 56 -11.16 0.59 -9.56
N GLU A 57 -10.55 -0.57 -9.39
CA GLU A 57 -9.14 -0.73 -9.08
C GLU A 57 -8.21 -0.55 -10.28
N ASN A 58 -8.74 -0.50 -11.51
CA ASN A 58 -7.97 -0.31 -12.74
C ASN A 58 -7.95 1.17 -13.19
N ASP A 59 -8.82 2.02 -12.63
CA ASP A 59 -8.86 3.44 -12.92
C ASP A 59 -7.76 4.18 -12.12
N SER A 60 -6.79 4.74 -12.84
CA SER A 60 -5.65 5.42 -12.23
C SER A 60 -6.03 6.66 -11.41
N ASP A 61 -7.10 7.37 -11.77
CA ASP A 61 -7.55 8.54 -11.04
C ASP A 61 -8.32 8.14 -9.78
N VAL A 62 -9.14 7.09 -9.86
CA VAL A 62 -9.77 6.49 -8.68
C VAL A 62 -8.72 6.02 -7.67
N ARG A 63 -7.68 5.30 -8.13
CA ARG A 63 -6.57 4.85 -7.26
C ARG A 63 -5.86 6.01 -6.57
N LYS A 64 -5.65 7.14 -7.26
CA LYS A 64 -5.06 8.36 -6.66
C LYS A 64 -5.95 8.89 -5.52
N LEU A 65 -7.27 8.95 -5.74
CA LEU A 65 -8.23 9.38 -4.71
C LEU A 65 -8.22 8.44 -3.51
N VAL A 66 -8.22 7.12 -3.74
CA VAL A 66 -8.14 6.11 -2.67
C VAL A 66 -6.84 6.26 -1.86
N SER A 67 -5.71 6.44 -2.53
CA SER A 67 -4.41 6.67 -1.88
C SER A 67 -4.40 7.95 -1.05
N ALA A 68 -4.98 9.04 -1.57
CA ALA A 68 -5.12 10.31 -0.84
C ALA A 68 -6.06 10.19 0.37
N ALA A 69 -7.18 9.47 0.21
CA ALA A 69 -8.13 9.21 1.28
C ALA A 69 -7.52 8.38 2.42
N ALA A 70 -6.70 7.37 2.09
CA ALA A 70 -5.93 6.61 3.08
C ALA A 70 -4.96 7.51 3.84
N THR A 71 -4.23 8.39 3.15
CA THR A 71 -3.34 9.38 3.77
C THR A 71 -4.09 10.38 4.66
N LYS A 72 -5.30 10.80 4.27
CA LYS A 72 -6.13 11.68 5.09
C LYS A 72 -6.62 10.96 6.35
N LYS A 73 -7.12 9.73 6.20
CA LYS A 73 -7.63 8.91 7.30
C LYS A 73 -6.53 8.59 8.32
N SER A 74 -5.33 8.21 7.88
CA SER A 74 -4.21 7.90 8.78
C SER A 74 -3.77 9.10 9.63
N LYS A 75 -3.80 10.32 9.07
CA LYS A 75 -3.47 11.55 9.78
C LYS A 75 -4.47 11.87 10.90
N GLN A 76 -5.75 11.52 10.73
CA GLN A 76 -6.76 11.66 11.79
C GLN A 76 -6.41 10.87 13.06
N LYS A 77 -5.62 9.78 12.96
CA LYS A 77 -5.11 9.03 14.13
C LYS A 77 -4.12 9.86 14.96
N ASN A 78 -3.38 10.77 14.32
CA ASN A 78 -2.31 11.54 14.94
C ASN A 78 -2.79 12.92 15.42
N GLU A 79 -4.04 13.29 15.17
CA GLU A 79 -4.59 14.62 15.46
C GLU A 79 -5.62 14.58 16.60
N GLN A 80 -5.13 14.72 17.85
CA GLN A 80 -5.67 15.75 18.76
C GLN A 80 -5.01 17.12 18.46
N ILE A 81 -4.50 17.29 17.24
CA ILE A 81 -3.81 18.50 16.81
C ILE A 81 -4.89 19.37 16.22
N GLU A 82 -5.14 20.46 16.93
CA GLU A 82 -5.98 21.58 16.57
C GLU A 82 -6.00 21.80 15.06
N THR A 83 -7.22 21.91 14.55
CA THR A 83 -7.61 22.53 13.29
C THR A 83 -6.73 23.74 12.97
N LYS A 84 -5.56 23.51 12.37
CA LYS A 84 -4.97 24.49 11.48
C LYS A 84 -5.73 24.33 10.19
N ASN A 85 -6.78 25.14 10.10
CA ASN A 85 -7.41 25.61 8.88
C ASN A 85 -6.32 26.01 7.87
N ILE A 86 -5.75 25.04 7.17
CA ILE A 86 -5.36 25.24 5.80
C ILE A 86 -6.71 25.20 5.11
N TYR A 87 -7.13 26.33 4.55
CA TYR A 87 -8.22 26.39 3.60
C TYR A 87 -7.85 25.43 2.44
N GLU A 88 -8.07 24.13 2.61
CA GLU A 88 -8.16 23.20 1.50
C GLU A 88 -9.31 23.79 0.67
N ALA A 89 -9.00 24.30 -0.51
CA ALA A 89 -10.05 24.75 -1.42
C ALA A 89 -11.08 23.62 -1.51
N GLU A 90 -12.35 23.91 -1.22
CA GLU A 90 -13.45 22.96 -1.35
C GLU A 90 -13.62 22.62 -2.82
N THR A 91 -12.82 21.68 -3.29
CA THR A 91 -12.94 21.08 -4.61
C THR A 91 -13.79 19.81 -4.46
N LYS A 92 -14.53 19.47 -5.51
CA LYS A 92 -15.25 18.19 -5.61
C LYS A 92 -14.34 16.99 -5.36
N GLU A 93 -13.05 17.14 -5.62
CA GLU A 93 -12.04 16.11 -5.37
C GLU A 93 -11.75 15.95 -3.87
N ASN A 94 -11.56 17.05 -3.14
CA ASN A 94 -11.36 17.04 -1.69
C ASN A 94 -12.58 16.50 -0.94
N GLU A 95 -13.79 16.81 -1.41
CA GLU A 95 -15.03 16.22 -0.89
C GLU A 95 -15.04 14.69 -1.06
N LYS A 96 -14.73 14.19 -2.27
CA LYS A 96 -14.65 12.75 -2.53
C LYS A 96 -13.61 12.05 -1.64
N ILE A 97 -12.43 12.65 -1.50
CA ILE A 97 -11.36 12.14 -0.62
C ILE A 97 -11.86 12.07 0.83
N HIS A 98 -12.56 13.10 1.30
CA HIS A 98 -13.11 13.13 2.65
C HIS A 98 -14.16 12.05 2.88
N GLU A 99 -15.09 11.86 1.94
CA GLU A 99 -16.10 10.81 2.02
C GLU A 99 -15.50 9.40 1.97
N MET A 100 -14.53 9.15 1.07
CA MET A 100 -13.81 7.87 1.03
C MET A 100 -13.07 7.60 2.35
N ALA A 101 -12.40 8.62 2.92
CA ALA A 101 -11.65 8.49 4.17
C ALA A 101 -12.50 8.03 5.36
N LYS A 102 -13.78 8.43 5.42
CA LYS A 102 -14.72 7.98 6.47
C LYS A 102 -14.89 6.47 6.46
N SER A 103 -14.95 5.88 5.26
CA SER A 103 -15.20 4.44 5.06
C SER A 103 -13.95 3.56 5.19
N ILE A 104 -12.76 4.15 5.20
CA ILE A 104 -11.50 3.40 5.35
C ILE A 104 -11.24 3.07 6.84
N PRO A 105 -10.98 1.79 7.21
CA PRO A 105 -10.53 1.42 8.54
C PRO A 105 -9.20 2.09 8.91
N ILE A 106 -9.09 2.62 10.12
CA ILE A 106 -7.92 3.41 10.55
C ILE A 106 -6.64 2.58 10.61
N GLU A 107 -6.77 1.29 10.90
CA GLU A 107 -5.67 0.33 10.93
C GLU A 107 -5.08 0.12 9.52
N ILE A 108 -5.94 -0.02 8.52
CA ILE A 108 -5.55 -0.19 7.11
C ILE A 108 -4.91 1.08 6.58
N ALA A 109 -5.51 2.25 6.85
CA ALA A 109 -4.93 3.54 6.48
C ALA A 109 -3.54 3.75 7.12
N GLY A 110 -3.41 3.46 8.42
CA GLY A 110 -2.13 3.56 9.12
C GLY A 110 -1.08 2.56 8.62
N PHE A 111 -1.50 1.38 8.19
CA PHE A 111 -0.60 0.40 7.58
C PHE A 111 -0.09 0.85 6.20
N ILE A 112 -0.97 1.35 5.33
CA ILE A 112 -0.59 1.89 4.01
C ILE A 112 0.40 3.05 4.16
N GLU A 113 0.18 3.97 5.10
CA GLU A 113 1.14 5.06 5.33
C GLU A 113 2.51 4.58 5.84
N ARG A 114 2.55 3.53 6.68
CA ARG A 114 3.83 2.94 7.09
C ARG A 114 4.59 2.40 5.88
N ILE A 115 3.92 1.69 4.97
CA ILE A 115 4.52 1.20 3.72
C ILE A 115 5.04 2.38 2.89
N LYS A 116 4.22 3.40 2.64
CA LYS A 116 4.59 4.60 1.87
C LYS A 116 5.84 5.28 2.42
N ALA A 117 5.90 5.48 3.73
CA ALA A 117 7.03 6.11 4.39
C ALA A 117 8.33 5.30 4.19
N LYS A 118 8.26 3.97 4.37
CA LYS A 118 9.42 3.09 4.19
C LYS A 118 9.85 2.98 2.72
N ARG A 119 8.90 2.84 1.80
CA ARG A 119 9.14 2.89 0.35
C ARG A 119 9.87 4.17 -0.02
N ASN A 120 9.37 5.33 0.41
CA ASN A 120 9.99 6.62 0.12
C ASN A 120 11.43 6.68 0.63
N SER A 121 11.70 6.27 1.87
CA SER A 121 13.07 6.24 2.40
C SER A 121 14.01 5.35 1.60
N VAL A 122 13.57 4.15 1.20
CA VAL A 122 14.35 3.20 0.39
C VAL A 122 14.59 3.74 -1.02
N MET A 123 13.54 4.25 -1.68
CA MET A 123 13.59 4.77 -3.05
C MET A 123 14.36 6.09 -3.18
N HIS A 124 14.45 6.88 -2.11
CA HIS A 124 15.32 8.05 -2.07
C HIS A 124 16.77 7.70 -1.72
N PHE A 125 17.15 6.42 -1.62
CA PHE A 125 18.53 5.96 -1.39
C PHE A 125 19.24 6.60 -0.19
N GLY A 126 18.47 7.02 0.83
CA GLY A 126 19.01 7.72 2.00
C GLY A 126 19.35 9.21 1.78
N PHE A 127 18.94 9.82 0.67
CA PHE A 127 19.03 11.27 0.42
C PHE A 127 17.93 12.07 1.15
N THR A 128 17.53 11.61 2.33
CA THR A 128 16.50 12.23 3.17
C THR A 128 17.02 12.44 4.60
N LYS A 129 16.30 13.23 5.38
CA LYS A 129 16.58 13.41 6.81
C LYS A 129 16.37 12.11 7.61
N ASP A 130 15.47 11.25 7.13
CA ASP A 130 15.09 9.99 7.76
C ASP A 130 15.86 8.81 7.13
N ARG A 131 17.16 8.75 7.39
CA ARG A 131 18.04 7.66 6.93
C ARG A 131 17.70 6.36 7.65
N ILE A 132 17.36 5.31 6.90
CA ILE A 132 17.21 3.96 7.47
C ILE A 132 18.55 3.25 7.44
N GLY A 133 18.98 2.70 8.58
CA GLY A 133 20.17 1.84 8.65
C GLY A 133 19.96 0.53 7.90
N SER A 134 20.97 0.07 7.16
CA SER A 134 20.88 -1.06 6.22
C SER A 134 20.34 -2.37 6.82
N GLY A 135 20.71 -2.71 8.06
CA GLY A 135 20.22 -3.91 8.75
C GLY A 135 18.74 -3.89 9.15
N LYS A 136 18.12 -2.69 9.24
CA LYS A 136 16.70 -2.55 9.61
C LYS A 136 15.77 -2.70 8.41
N ILE A 137 16.24 -2.35 7.21
CA ILE A 137 15.40 -2.29 5.99
C ILE A 137 14.81 -3.67 5.65
N ILE A 138 15.62 -4.74 5.70
CA ILE A 138 15.19 -6.09 5.35
C ILE A 138 14.17 -6.60 6.38
N LYS A 139 14.49 -6.48 7.67
CA LYS A 139 13.59 -6.92 8.74
C LYS A 139 12.25 -6.17 8.72
N GLU A 140 12.28 -4.85 8.57
CA GLU A 140 11.07 -4.03 8.46
C GLU A 140 10.24 -4.40 7.22
N PHE A 141 10.91 -4.71 6.09
CA PHE A 141 10.22 -5.19 4.89
C PHE A 141 9.53 -6.54 5.15
N GLU A 142 10.23 -7.51 5.73
CA GLU A 142 9.66 -8.83 6.04
C GLU A 142 8.46 -8.75 6.99
N GLU A 143 8.53 -7.90 8.01
CA GLU A 143 7.44 -7.63 8.95
C GLU A 143 6.21 -7.04 8.23
N LEU A 144 6.41 -6.05 7.35
CA LEU A 144 5.34 -5.46 6.56
C LEU A 144 4.73 -6.45 5.57
N VAL A 145 5.54 -7.33 4.96
CA VAL A 145 5.04 -8.40 4.08
C VAL A 145 4.14 -9.35 4.85
N GLU A 146 4.55 -9.79 6.04
CA GLU A 146 3.75 -10.70 6.85
C GLU A 146 2.44 -10.07 7.33
N GLU A 147 2.48 -8.79 7.68
CA GLU A 147 1.27 -8.03 8.04
C GLU A 147 0.33 -7.88 6.83
N ALA A 148 0.85 -7.54 5.65
CA ALA A 148 0.05 -7.43 4.43
C ALA A 148 -0.63 -8.75 4.04
N LEU A 149 0.12 -9.86 4.04
CA LEU A 149 -0.42 -11.18 3.69
C LEU A 149 -1.52 -11.63 4.67
N LYS A 150 -1.39 -11.31 5.97
CA LYS A 150 -2.44 -11.57 6.96
C LYS A 150 -3.71 -10.79 6.62
N LEU A 151 -3.61 -9.49 6.37
CA LEU A 151 -4.75 -8.64 5.98
C LEU A 151 -5.45 -9.18 4.72
N LEU A 152 -4.68 -9.50 3.68
CA LEU A 152 -5.22 -10.02 2.41
C LEU A 152 -5.91 -11.39 2.58
N SER A 153 -5.44 -12.23 3.50
CA SER A 153 -6.03 -13.54 3.76
C SER A 153 -7.35 -13.49 4.53
N GLN A 154 -7.56 -12.48 5.38
CA GLN A 154 -8.77 -12.34 6.19
C GLN A 154 -10.01 -12.04 5.33
N THR A 155 -9.81 -11.38 4.19
CA THR A 155 -10.88 -10.97 3.27
C THR A 155 -11.35 -12.11 2.36
N LYS A 156 -10.51 -13.14 2.13
CA LYS A 156 -10.90 -14.35 1.37
C LYS A 156 -11.95 -15.21 2.09
N ASN A 157 -12.20 -14.97 3.37
CA ASN A 157 -13.19 -15.71 4.19
C ASN A 157 -14.55 -14.98 4.34
N GLN A 158 -14.77 -13.88 3.62
CA GLN A 158 -16.02 -13.10 3.68
C GLN A 158 -16.78 -13.05 2.33
N VAL A 159 -16.37 -13.87 1.36
CA VAL A 159 -17.05 -14.05 0.06
C VAL A 159 -17.55 -15.48 -0.06
#